data_AF-A0A672N875-F1
#
_entry.id   AF-A0A672N875-F1
#
_cell.length_a   1.000
_cell.length_b   1.000
_cell.length_c   1.000
_cell.angle_alpha   90.00
_cell.angle_beta   90.00
_cell.angle_gamma   90.00
#
_symmetry.space_group_name_H-M   'P 1'
#
loop_
_entity.id
_entity.type
_entity.pdbx_description
1 polymer ?
#
loop_
_entity_poly.entity_id
_entity_poly.type
_entity_poly.pdbx_seq_one_letter_code
_entity_poly.pdbx_strand_id
1 'polypeptide(L)'
;MLFQEVWGKSFCRTVEKLVEVVQEYPGEVEHIFSPACVPLVRCAGCCGDENLECHPTLTSNTTMQLLKIKPAEQGQEYVEMTFVEHKACECRLRKPTKKQDR
;
A
#
# COMPACT_ATOMS: atom_id res chain seq x y z
N MET A 1 -24.03 -14.17 4.24
CA MET A 1 -23.58 -13.56 2.97
C MET A 1 -23.84 -14.55 1.84
N LEU A 2 -24.42 -14.08 0.74
CA LEU A 2 -24.64 -14.89 -0.47
C LEU A 2 -23.41 -14.87 -1.38
N PHE A 3 -23.31 -15.82 -2.32
CA PHE A 3 -22.19 -15.89 -3.26
C PHE A 3 -21.89 -14.55 -3.96
N GLN A 4 -22.92 -13.87 -4.47
CA GLN A 4 -22.78 -12.58 -5.16
C GLN A 4 -22.19 -11.49 -4.25
N GLU A 5 -22.52 -11.53 -2.96
CA GLU A 5 -21.99 -10.58 -1.98
C GLU A 5 -20.51 -10.85 -1.69
N VAL A 6 -20.12 -12.12 -1.56
CA VAL A 6 -18.72 -12.52 -1.36
C VAL A 6 -17.90 -12.16 -2.59
N TRP A 7 -18.39 -12.50 -3.80
CA TRP A 7 -17.77 -12.15 -5.07
C TRP A 7 -17.57 -10.63 -5.18
N GLY A 8 -18.63 -9.83 -5.01
CA GLY A 8 -18.55 -8.37 -5.13
C GLY A 8 -17.62 -7.72 -4.10
N LYS A 9 -17.58 -8.22 -2.85
CA LYS A 9 -16.70 -7.69 -1.81
C LYS A 9 -15.22 -8.06 -1.99
N SER A 10 -14.96 -9.21 -2.63
CA SER A 10 -13.61 -9.76 -2.86
C SER A 10 -13.00 -9.37 -4.21
N PHE A 11 -13.81 -8.90 -5.16
CA PHE A 11 -13.33 -8.46 -6.47
C PHE A 11 -12.44 -7.22 -6.38
N CYS A 12 -11.46 -7.13 -7.30
CA CYS A 12 -10.49 -6.03 -7.40
C CYS A 12 -11.14 -4.64 -7.29
N ARG A 13 -10.80 -3.91 -6.22
CA ARG A 13 -11.31 -2.57 -5.92
C ARG A 13 -10.37 -1.80 -5.01
N THR A 14 -10.67 -0.53 -4.79
CA THR A 14 -10.02 0.28 -3.76
C THR A 14 -10.55 -0.10 -2.37
N VAL A 15 -9.65 -0.32 -1.43
CA VAL A 15 -9.95 -0.59 -0.01
C VAL A 15 -8.99 0.20 0.86
N GLU A 16 -9.47 0.64 2.03
CA GLU A 16 -8.59 1.18 3.06
C GLU A 16 -7.83 0.03 3.72
N LYS A 17 -6.50 0.17 3.82
CA LYS A 17 -5.65 -0.76 4.56
C LYS A 17 -4.54 -0.01 5.28
N LEU A 18 -4.04 -0.60 6.36
CA LEU A 18 -2.86 -0.10 7.04
C LEU A 18 -1.61 -0.50 6.26
N VAL A 19 -0.75 0.48 5.97
CA VAL A 19 0.53 0.28 5.29
C VAL A 19 1.63 0.78 6.19
N GLU A 20 2.67 -0.02 6.37
CA GLU A 20 3.82 0.37 7.18
C GLU A 20 4.64 1.45 6.50
N VAL A 21 5.01 2.48 7.27
CA VAL A 21 5.73 3.65 6.75
C VAL A 21 7.09 3.23 6.18
N VAL A 22 7.78 2.29 6.83
CA VAL A 22 9.11 1.80 6.41
C VAL A 22 9.08 1.03 5.08
N GLN A 23 7.95 0.44 4.70
CA GLN A 23 7.80 -0.24 3.40
C GLN A 23 7.67 0.77 2.25
N GLU A 24 7.04 1.92 2.52
CA GLU A 24 6.91 3.02 1.56
C GLU A 24 8.19 3.87 1.47
N TYR A 25 8.96 3.91 2.56
CA TYR A 25 10.21 4.67 2.68
C TYR A 25 11.39 3.80 3.13
N PRO A 26 11.84 2.85 2.29
CA PRO A 26 12.90 1.89 2.66
C PRO A 26 14.28 2.54 2.90
N GLY A 27 14.45 3.83 2.57
CA GLY A 27 15.68 4.59 2.88
C GLY A 27 15.74 5.14 4.31
N GLU A 28 14.63 5.14 5.05
CA GLU A 28 14.51 5.76 6.39
C GLU A 28 14.70 4.74 7.54
N VAL A 29 15.56 3.74 7.35
CA VAL A 29 15.73 2.60 8.28
C VAL A 29 16.27 2.97 9.67
N GLU A 30 16.93 4.13 9.79
CA GLU A 30 17.50 4.60 11.05
C GLU A 30 16.47 5.28 11.97
N HIS A 31 15.25 5.49 11.47
CA HIS A 31 14.23 6.28 12.13
C HIS A 31 13.04 5.43 12.57
N ILE A 32 12.44 5.83 13.70
CA ILE A 32 11.18 5.25 14.17
C ILE A 32 10.07 6.26 13.86
N PHE A 33 8.98 5.78 13.25
CA PHE A 33 7.81 6.61 12.96
C PHE A 33 6.66 6.26 13.91
N SER A 34 5.97 7.29 14.40
CA SER A 34 4.74 7.16 15.18
C SER A 34 3.62 7.97 14.52
N PRO A 35 2.53 7.32 14.07
CA PRO A 35 2.33 5.86 14.03
C PRO A 35 3.29 5.16 13.06
N ALA A 36 3.54 3.86 13.28
CA ALA A 36 4.41 3.05 12.40
C ALA A 36 3.72 2.60 11.10
N CYS A 37 2.38 2.69 11.05
CA CYS A 37 1.57 2.45 9.87
C CYS A 37 0.52 3.55 9.69
N VAL A 38 0.10 3.77 8.44
CA VAL A 38 -0.90 4.78 8.06
C VAL A 38 -2.04 4.14 7.27
N PRO A 39 -3.28 4.63 7.43
CA PRO A 39 -4.41 4.18 6.62
C PRO A 39 -4.28 4.75 5.20
N LEU A 40 -4.24 3.88 4.19
CA LEU A 40 -4.19 4.27 2.79
C LEU A 40 -5.21 3.52 1.96
N VAL A 41 -5.83 4.21 1.01
CA VAL A 41 -6.64 3.55 -0.01
C VAL A 41 -5.72 2.88 -1.03
N ARG A 42 -5.84 1.55 -1.16
CA ARG A 42 -5.03 0.72 -2.05
C ARG A 42 -5.91 -0.26 -2.82
N CYS A 43 -5.41 -0.70 -3.97
CA CYS A 43 -6.05 -1.76 -4.73
C CYS A 43 -5.82 -3.09 -4.02
N ALA A 44 -6.90 -3.84 -3.82
CA ALA A 44 -6.87 -5.20 -3.30
C ALA A 44 -8.05 -6.00 -3.83
N GLY A 45 -7.97 -7.31 -3.70
CA GLY A 45 -8.99 -8.25 -4.15
C GLY A 45 -8.45 -9.23 -5.21
N CYS A 46 -9.30 -10.18 -5.59
CA CYS A 46 -9.01 -11.16 -6.62
C CYS A 46 -9.63 -10.75 -7.97
N CYS A 47 -9.12 -11.34 -9.05
CA CYS A 47 -9.53 -11.05 -10.42
C CYS A 47 -10.32 -12.19 -11.09
N GLY A 48 -10.61 -13.27 -10.37
CA GLY A 48 -11.31 -14.45 -10.90
C GLY A 48 -10.47 -15.34 -11.82
N ASP A 49 -9.33 -14.86 -12.33
CA ASP A 49 -8.34 -15.60 -13.13
C ASP A 49 -6.96 -15.47 -12.47
N GLU A 50 -6.25 -16.59 -12.32
CA GLU A 50 -4.93 -16.63 -11.69
C GLU A 50 -3.86 -15.92 -12.50
N ASN A 51 -4.05 -15.75 -13.81
CA ASN A 51 -3.16 -15.01 -14.70
C ASN A 51 -3.39 -13.50 -14.64
N LEU A 52 -4.37 -13.04 -13.85
CA LEU A 52 -4.64 -11.62 -13.62
C LEU A 52 -4.22 -11.20 -12.22
N GLU A 53 -3.79 -9.95 -12.10
CA GLU A 53 -3.49 -9.26 -10.84
C GLU A 53 -4.23 -7.92 -10.77
N CYS A 54 -4.61 -7.51 -9.56
CA CYS A 54 -5.29 -6.25 -9.32
C CYS A 54 -4.28 -5.10 -9.23
N HIS A 55 -4.30 -4.20 -10.21
CA HIS A 55 -3.34 -3.10 -10.33
C HIS A 55 -4.02 -1.73 -10.31
N PRO A 56 -3.39 -0.68 -9.76
CA PRO A 56 -3.90 0.68 -9.86
C PRO A 56 -3.85 1.19 -11.29
N THR A 57 -4.89 1.91 -11.69
CA THR A 57 -4.95 2.62 -12.98
C THR A 57 -4.92 4.13 -12.82
N LEU A 58 -5.28 4.63 -11.64
CA LEU A 58 -5.17 6.02 -11.25
C LEU A 58 -4.70 6.12 -9.81
N THR A 59 -3.76 7.02 -9.55
CA THR A 59 -3.21 7.27 -8.21
C THR A 59 -3.25 8.75 -7.88
N SER A 60 -3.21 9.07 -6.59
CA SER A 60 -2.95 10.42 -6.11
C SER A 60 -2.05 10.38 -4.88
N ASN A 61 -1.42 11.51 -4.60
CA ASN A 61 -0.65 11.67 -3.38
C ASN A 61 -1.56 12.19 -2.24
N THR A 62 -1.28 11.75 -1.03
CA THR A 62 -1.85 12.29 0.21
C THR A 62 -0.72 12.57 1.18
N THR A 63 -0.77 13.68 1.90
CA THR A 63 0.27 14.06 2.86
C THR A 63 -0.29 13.91 4.27
N MET A 64 0.47 13.23 5.13
CA MET A 64 0.10 12.98 6.51
C MET A 64 1.22 13.45 7.44
N GLN A 65 0.83 13.93 8.62
CA GLN A 65 1.77 14.29 9.66
C GLN A 65 2.06 13.09 10.55
N LEU A 66 3.34 12.76 10.71
CA LEU A 66 3.83 11.70 11.59
C LEU A 66 4.87 12.28 12.55
N LEU A 67 5.11 11.58 13.66
CA LEU A 67 6.24 11.87 14.54
C LEU A 67 7.43 11.00 14.11
N LYS A 68 8.52 11.66 13.70
CA LYS A 68 9.81 11.01 13.40
C LYS A 68 10.68 11.08 14.63
N ILE A 69 11.11 9.92 15.12
CA ILE A 69 11.95 9.76 16.30
C ILE A 69 13.34 9.32 15.82
N LYS A 70 14.38 10.03 16.26
CA LYS A 70 15.79 9.77 15.95
C LYS A 70 16.50 9.26 17.21
N PRO A 71 16.62 7.95 17.42
CA PRO A 71 17.17 7.40 18.68
C PRO A 71 18.61 7.85 18.94
N ALA A 72 19.42 7.94 17.89
CA ALA A 72 20.83 8.35 17.99
C ALA A 72 20.99 9.80 18.45
N GLU A 73 20.06 10.68 18.08
CA GLU A 73 20.08 12.11 18.41
C GLU A 73 19.23 12.43 19.65
N GLN A 74 18.56 11.43 20.24
CA GLN A 74 17.54 11.61 21.30
C GLN A 74 16.49 12.68 20.95
N GLY A 75 16.18 12.83 19.66
CA GLY A 75 15.29 13.86 19.12
C GLY A 75 13.99 13.29 18.59
N GLN A 76 12.95 14.13 18.56
CA GLN A 76 11.70 13.84 17.88
C GLN A 76 11.17 15.11 17.19
N GLU A 77 10.59 14.94 16.00
CA GLU A 77 10.03 16.04 15.23
C GLU A 77 8.78 15.59 14.48
N TYR A 78 7.82 16.51 14.32
CA TYR A 78 6.69 16.28 13.40
C TYR A 78 7.17 16.47 11.97
N VAL A 79 6.89 15.48 11.12
CA VAL A 79 7.23 15.50 9.70
C VAL A 79 5.99 15.29 8.85
N GLU A 80 5.93 15.99 7.73
CA GLU A 80 4.95 15.71 6.69
C GLU A 80 5.53 14.68 5.72
N MET A 81 4.83 13.57 5.56
CA MET A 81 5.22 12.50 4.64
C MET A 81 4.11 12.28 3.62
N THR A 82 4.50 12.03 2.36
CA THR A 82 3.57 11.90 1.24
C THR A 82 3.43 10.44 0.82
N PHE A 83 2.21 9.91 0.82
CA PHE A 83 1.93 8.53 0.46
C PHE A 83 1.12 8.46 -0.82
N VAL A 84 1.27 7.36 -1.57
CA VAL A 84 0.47 7.10 -2.75
C VAL A 84 -0.81 6.37 -2.36
N GLU A 85 -1.95 6.93 -2.77
CA GLU A 85 -3.25 6.27 -2.75
C GLU A 85 -3.70 5.87 -4.15
N HIS A 86 -4.47 4.79 -4.22
CA HIS A 86 -5.07 4.32 -5.47
C HIS A 86 -6.52 4.83 -5.55
N LYS A 87 -6.88 5.44 -6.69
CA LYS A 87 -8.23 5.97 -6.94
C LYS A 87 -9.06 5.09 -7.86
N ALA A 88 -8.42 4.26 -8.68
CA ALA A 88 -9.07 3.27 -9.53
C ALA A 88 -8.19 2.02 -9.68
N CYS A 89 -8.82 0.86 -9.85
CA CYS A 89 -8.18 -0.44 -9.94
C CYS A 89 -8.72 -1.25 -11.12
N GLU A 90 -7.89 -2.10 -11.70
CA GLU A 90 -8.25 -2.97 -12.80
C GLU A 90 -7.48 -4.30 -12.73
N CYS A 91 -8.09 -5.37 -13.21
CA CYS A 91 -7.44 -6.66 -13.37
C CYS A 91 -6.62 -6.68 -14.66
N ARG A 92 -5.31 -6.86 -14.55
CA ARG A 92 -4.37 -6.88 -15.67
C ARG A 92 -3.54 -8.16 -15.67
N LEU A 93 -3.09 -8.57 -16.86
CA LEU A 93 -2.23 -9.75 -17.01
C LEU A 93 -0.97 -9.61 -16.14
N ARG A 94 -0.65 -10.68 -15.41
CA ARG A 94 0.61 -10.78 -14.67
C ARG A 94 1.78 -10.61 -15.63
N LYS A 95 2.77 -9.81 -15.23
CA LYS A 95 4.05 -9.78 -15.96
C LYS A 95 4.80 -11.07 -15.66
N PRO A 96 5.35 -11.78 -16.65
CA PRO A 96 6.16 -12.96 -16.39
C PRO A 96 7.36 -12.55 -15.54
N THR A 97 7.45 -13.07 -14.32
CA THR A 97 8.66 -12.97 -13.52
C THR A 97 9.73 -13.79 -14.23
N LYS A 98 10.83 -13.16 -14.66
CA LYS A 98 12.00 -13.92 -15.09
C LYS A 98 12.44 -14.73 -13.87
N LYS A 99 12.18 -16.05 -13.87
CA LYS A 99 12.80 -16.96 -12.89
C LYS A 99 14.30 -16.80 -13.06
N GLN A 100 14.94 -16.13 -12.11
CA GLN A 100 16.39 -16.15 -12.00
C GLN A 100 16.72 -17.50 -11.38
N ASP A 101 16.89 -18.51 -12.23
CA ASP A 101 17.50 -19.78 -11.85
C ASP A 101 18.87 -19.45 -11.22
N ARG A 102 19.04 -19.86 -9.97
CA ARG A 102 20.30 -19.78 -9.23
C ARG A 102 20.90 -21.17 -9.16
#